data_AF-A0A2N6ETH3-F1
#
_entry.id   AF-A0A2N6ETH3-F1
#
_cell.length_a   1.000
_cell.length_b   1.000
_cell.length_c   1.000
_cell.angle_alpha   90.00
_cell.angle_beta   90.00
_cell.angle_gamma   90.00
#
_symmetry.space_group_name_H-M   'P 1'
#
loop_
_entity.id
_entity.type
_entity.pdbx_description
1 polymer ?
#
loop_
_entity_poly.entity_id
_entity_poly.type
_entity_poly.pdbx_seq_one_letter_code
_entity_poly.pdbx_strand_id
1 'polypeptide(L)' 'MGIKIIATNKKAYHDYFIDDTYEAGLVLTGTEVKSLRLGKV' A
#
# COMPACT_ATOMS: atom_id res chain seq x y z
N MET A 1 -13.92 -0.25 12.54
CA MET A 1 -13.56 0.38 11.25
C MET A 1 -12.09 0.71 11.34
N GLY A 2 -11.21 -0.14 10.80
CA GLY A 2 -9.77 -0.06 11.03
C GLY A 2 -9.02 0.00 9.71
N ILE A 3 -8.12 0.96 9.57
CA ILE A 3 -7.20 1.03 8.44
C ILE A 3 -6.24 -0.16 8.58
N LYS A 4 -6.39 -1.16 7.70
CA LYS A 4 -5.47 -2.29 7.62
C LYS A 4 -4.37 -1.93 6.63
N ILE A 5 -3.13 -1.85 7.11
CA ILE A 5 -1.96 -1.70 6.24
C ILE A 5 -1.85 -2.98 5.42
N ILE A 6 -2.03 -2.87 4.10
CA ILE A 6 -2.05 -4.03 3.19
C ILE A 6 -0.62 -4.34 2.71
N ALA A 7 0.16 -3.31 2.41
CA ALA A 7 1.55 -3.46 1.98
C ALA A 7 2.40 -2.30 2.54
N THR A 8 3.65 -2.60 2.86
CA THR A 8 4.65 -1.59 3.21
C THR A 8 5.94 -1.92 2.48
N ASN A 9 6.42 -1.00 1.64
CA ASN A 9 7.69 -1.18 0.95
C ASN A 9 8.84 -0.82 1.89
N LYS A 10 9.37 -1.81 2.61
CA LYS A 10 10.51 -1.61 3.53
C LYS A 10 11.79 -1.20 2.79
N LYS A 11 11.97 -1.64 1.54
CA LYS A 11 13.16 -1.33 0.74
C LYS A 11 13.26 0.16 0.43
N ALA A 12 12.12 0.85 0.26
CA ALA A 12 12.09 2.30 0.04
C ALA A 12 12.73 3.08 1.20
N TYR A 13 12.60 2.62 2.44
CA TYR A 13 13.21 3.26 3.62
C TYR A 13 14.71 2.98 3.78
N HIS A 14 15.24 1.96 3.09
CA HIS A 14 16.66 1.61 3.11
C HIS A 14 17.43 2.26 1.96
N ASP A 15 16.83 2.30 0.77
CA ASP A 15 17.50 2.75 -0.45
C ASP A 15 17.36 4.26 -0.68
N TYR A 16 16.36 4.91 -0.05
CA TYR A 16 16.05 6.33 -0.27
C TYR A 16 15.82 7.06 1.06
N PHE A 17 16.13 8.36 1.06
CA PHE A 17 15.71 9.26 2.11
C PHE A 17 14.33 9.82 1.75
N ILE A 18 13.34 9.54 2.61
CA ILE A 18 11.96 10.00 2.42
C ILE A 18 11.84 11.36 3.11
N ASP A 19 11.67 12.42 2.32
CA ASP A 19 11.57 13.80 2.83
C ASP A 19 10.15 14.11 3.33
N ASP A 20 9.13 13.72 2.56
CA ASP A 20 7.71 13.92 2.88
C ASP A 20 6.85 12.69 2.57
N THR A 21 5.81 12.48 3.39
CA THR A 21 4.80 11.43 3.20
C THR A 21 3.47 12.03 2.75
N TYR A 22 2.93 11.52 1.65
CA TYR A 22 1.65 11.97 1.10
C TYR A 22 0.58 10.86 1.19
N GLU A 23 -0.65 11.26 1.50
CA GLU A 23 -1.80 10.37 1.41
C GLU A 23 -2.40 10.42 0.01
N ALA A 24 -2.52 9.25 -0.63
CA ALA A 24 -3.10 9.12 -1.96
C ALA A 24 -4.20 8.05 -1.96
N GLY A 25 -5.27 8.29 -2.73
CA GLY A 25 -6.31 7.31 -3.00
C GLY A 25 -6.14 6.70 -4.39
N LEU A 26 -6.12 5.36 -4.48
CA LEU A 26 -6.09 4.64 -5.74
C LEU A 26 -7.47 3.99 -5.98
N VAL A 27 -8.10 4.29 -7.12
CA VAL A 27 -9.33 3.64 -7.55
C VAL A 27 -8.99 2.29 -8.19
N LEU A 28 -9.26 1.21 -7.47
CA LEU A 28 -8.99 -0.15 -7.91
C LEU A 28 -10.21 -0.79 -8.58
N THR A 29 -9.95 -1.72 -9.49
CA THR A 29 -10.96 -2.54 -10.14
C THR A 29 -11.18 -3.84 -9.39
N GLY A 30 -12.34 -4.49 -9.57
CA GLY A 30 -12.82 -5.58 -8.70
C GLY A 30 -11.84 -6.75 -8.51
N THR A 31 -11.02 -7.07 -9.51
CA THR A 31 -10.00 -8.13 -9.44
C THR A 31 -8.85 -7.77 -8.49
N GLU A 32 -8.41 -6.51 -8.51
CA GLU A 32 -7.31 -5.99 -7.68
C GLU A 32 -7.75 -5.93 -6.21
N VAL A 33 -8.99 -5.49 -5.95
CA VAL A 33 -9.58 -5.50 -4.60
C VAL A 33 -9.62 -6.91 -4.01
N LYS A 34 -9.94 -7.92 -4.84
CA LYS A 34 -9.97 -9.33 -4.41
C LYS A 34 -8.58 -9.82 -4.02
N SER A 35 -7.55 -9.53 -4.81
CA SER A 35 -6.16 -9.91 -4.53
C SER A 35 -5.61 -9.26 -3.25
N LEU A 36 -5.89 -7.97 -3.03
CA LEU A 36 -5.48 -7.25 -1.82
C LEU A 36 -6.15 -7.80 -0.56
N ARG A 37 -7.44 -8.15 -0.63
CA ARG A 37 -8.16 -8.77 0.49
C ARG A 37 -7.64 -10.16 0.84
N LEU A 38 -7.18 -10.90 -0.17
CA LEU A 38 -6.57 -12.23 -0.01
C LEU A 38 -5.11 -12.19 0.46
N GLY A 39 -4.53 -10.99 0.67
CA GLY A 39 -3.16 -10.84 1.15
C GLY A 39 -2.08 -11.22 0.13
N LYS A 40 -2.42 -11.21 -1.17
CA LYS A 40 -1.43 -11.40 -2.24
C LYS A 40 -0.87 -10.04 -2.65
N VAL A 41 0.04 -9.49 -1.84
CA VAL A 41 0.79 -8.24 -2.09
C VAL A 41 2.05 -8.17 -1.27
#